data_AF-A0A6N2DB32-F1
#
_entry.id   AF-A0A6N2DB32-F1
#
_cell.length_a   1.000
_cell.length_b   1.000
_cell.length_c   1.000
_cell.angle_alpha   90.00
_cell.angle_beta   90.00
_cell.angle_gamma   90.00
#
_symmetry.space_group_name_H-M   'P 1'
#
loop_
_entity.id
_entity.type
_entity.pdbx_description
1 polymer ?
#
loop_
_entity_poly.entity_id
_entity_poly.type
_entity_poly.pdbx_seq_one_letter_code
_entity_poly.pdbx_strand_id
1 'polypeptide(L)'
;MSALVKARRTIRVNWDAAASDLRISPEHLKLEIGVLVGTGKGRLPRLTVQRQRLPLERFSPGVTVALEVNGSHLATVLDLHTELYIASVPDHGDLLSPSSEGAIVWDERTRVLLEGDGPRFPVMAVPFSEIFPRGTARRAPWHIHWTPSDWHRDFHGALQLFLNTERAEVVERMQQGDTLLMQAVLAEAVTQVCSALVLDPDAQDLADAAEDGSLLSQALYWLQLAFPRSTLAQMREIAVHRPGEFGASLLALSEIGVP
;
A
#
# COMPACT_ATOMS: atom_id res chain seq x y z
N MET A 1 5.81 9.90 26.25
CA MET A 1 4.58 10.63 25.88
C MET A 1 4.06 9.95 24.62
N SER A 2 2.96 9.21 24.71
CA SER A 2 2.45 8.44 23.56
C SER A 2 1.68 9.37 22.62
N ALA A 3 1.94 9.31 21.32
CA ALA A 3 1.17 10.06 20.32
C ALA A 3 -0.26 9.50 20.24
N LEU A 4 -1.24 10.34 19.93
CA LEU A 4 -2.64 9.94 19.78
C LEU A 4 -3.08 10.17 18.33
N VAL A 5 -3.58 9.14 17.68
CA VAL A 5 -4.10 9.21 16.31
C VAL A 5 -5.61 9.31 16.35
N LYS A 6 -6.16 10.28 15.62
CA LYS A 6 -7.60 10.50 15.51
C LYS A 6 -8.10 10.03 14.15
N ALA A 7 -9.01 9.07 14.15
CA ALA A 7 -9.72 8.65 12.95
C ALA A 7 -11.14 9.21 12.97
N ARG A 8 -11.58 9.78 11.84
CA ARG A 8 -12.92 10.33 11.69
C ARG A 8 -13.58 9.74 10.46
N ARG A 9 -14.72 9.08 10.65
CA ARG A 9 -15.52 8.53 9.56
C ARG A 9 -16.86 9.25 9.53
N THR A 10 -17.24 9.76 8.36
CA THR A 10 -18.56 10.35 8.12
C THR A 10 -19.27 9.54 7.06
N ILE A 11 -20.48 9.07 7.38
CA ILE A 11 -21.35 8.36 6.44
C ILE A 11 -22.62 9.16 6.20
N ARG A 12 -23.07 9.12 4.95
CA ARG A 12 -24.40 9.55 4.53
C ARG A 12 -25.07 8.39 3.83
N VAL A 13 -26.31 8.11 4.18
CA VAL A 13 -27.10 7.04 3.57
C VAL A 13 -28.19 7.68 2.72
N ASN A 14 -28.29 7.25 1.46
CA ASN A 14 -29.49 7.50 0.67
C ASN A 14 -30.54 6.46 1.09
N TRP A 15 -31.45 6.85 1.98
CA TRP A 15 -32.41 5.95 2.61
C TRP A 15 -33.41 5.35 1.62
N ASP A 16 -33.85 6.11 0.62
CA ASP A 16 -34.80 5.60 -0.36
C ASP A 16 -34.14 4.56 -1.28
N ALA A 17 -32.88 4.80 -1.67
CA ALA A 17 -32.10 3.81 -2.40
C ALA A 17 -31.82 2.56 -1.55
N ALA A 18 -31.37 2.73 -0.30
CA ALA A 18 -31.09 1.61 0.61
C ALA A 18 -32.36 0.78 0.90
N ALA A 19 -33.49 1.44 1.12
CA ALA A 19 -34.79 0.79 1.32
C ALA A 19 -35.22 -0.02 0.08
N SER A 20 -35.06 0.57 -1.11
CA SER A 20 -35.33 -0.12 -2.38
C SER A 20 -34.44 -1.36 -2.56
N ASP A 21 -33.14 -1.23 -2.34
CA ASP A 21 -32.17 -2.32 -2.52
C ASP A 21 -32.41 -3.46 -1.53
N LEU A 22 -32.73 -3.12 -0.28
CA LEU A 22 -33.02 -4.10 0.77
C LEU A 22 -34.45 -4.63 0.73
N ARG A 23 -35.30 -4.07 -0.14
CA ARG A 23 -36.75 -4.36 -0.23
C ARG A 23 -37.48 -4.18 1.09
N ILE A 24 -37.10 -3.16 1.85
CA ILE A 24 -37.71 -2.81 3.14
C ILE A 24 -38.37 -1.45 2.96
N SER A 25 -39.58 -1.27 3.48
CA SER A 25 -40.21 0.05 3.40
C SER A 25 -39.36 1.11 4.14
N PRO A 26 -39.15 2.31 3.59
CA PRO A 26 -38.26 3.31 4.18
C PRO A 26 -38.59 3.69 5.64
N GLU A 27 -39.85 3.60 6.07
CA GLU A 27 -40.27 3.84 7.46
C GLU A 27 -39.91 2.72 8.45
N HIS A 28 -39.66 1.51 7.94
CA HIS A 28 -39.32 0.34 8.73
C HIS A 28 -37.81 0.02 8.69
N LEU A 29 -37.07 0.61 7.76
CA LEU A 29 -35.63 0.44 7.66
C LEU A 29 -34.93 1.15 8.82
N LYS A 30 -34.32 0.37 9.73
CA LYS A 30 -33.45 0.88 10.79
C LYS A 30 -32.05 0.33 10.62
N LEU A 31 -31.07 1.24 10.59
CA LEU A 31 -29.68 0.91 10.35
C LEU A 31 -28.81 1.34 11.53
N GLU A 32 -27.74 0.59 11.78
CA GLU A 32 -26.62 1.01 12.63
C GLU A 32 -25.34 1.07 11.81
N ILE A 33 -24.45 2.00 12.16
CA ILE A 33 -23.08 2.02 11.65
C ILE A 33 -22.14 1.40 12.68
N GLY A 34 -21.31 0.46 12.25
CA GLY A 34 -20.12 0.02 12.97
C GLY A 34 -18.87 0.59 12.35
N VAL A 35 -17.97 1.13 13.16
CA VAL A 35 -16.61 1.46 12.74
C VAL A 35 -15.65 0.70 13.62
N LEU A 36 -14.80 -0.11 13.00
CA LEU A 36 -13.75 -0.88 13.64
C LEU A 36 -12.41 -0.32 13.18
N VAL A 37 -11.49 -0.15 14.13
CA VAL A 37 -10.12 0.22 13.86
C VAL A 37 -9.23 -0.95 14.23
N GLY A 38 -8.56 -1.49 13.21
CA GLY A 38 -7.57 -2.52 13.34
C GLY A 38 -6.16 -2.03 13.02
N THR A 39 -5.16 -2.82 13.38
CA THR A 39 -3.76 -2.55 13.02
C THR A 39 -2.96 -3.84 12.85
N GLY A 40 -1.93 -3.81 12.00
CA GLY A 40 -1.11 -4.99 11.71
C GLY A 40 -0.13 -4.78 10.55
N LYS A 41 0.73 -5.78 10.31
CA LYS A 41 1.73 -5.79 9.22
C LYS A 41 1.29 -6.65 8.01
N GLY A 42 0.00 -6.90 7.81
CA GLY A 42 -0.49 -7.82 6.75
C GLY A 42 -1.90 -7.48 6.24
N ARG A 43 -2.43 -8.29 5.30
CA ARG A 43 -3.75 -8.04 4.64
C ARG A 43 -4.96 -8.07 5.58
N LEU A 44 -4.81 -8.57 6.80
CA LEU A 44 -5.86 -8.57 7.82
C LEU A 44 -5.33 -7.87 9.09
N PRO A 45 -6.16 -7.05 9.76
CA PRO A 45 -5.79 -6.48 11.04
C PRO A 45 -5.53 -7.61 12.04
N ARG A 46 -4.33 -7.63 12.63
CA ARG A 46 -3.94 -8.64 13.63
C ARG A 46 -4.61 -8.36 14.97
N LEU A 47 -4.99 -7.11 15.20
CA LEU A 47 -5.61 -6.65 16.42
C LEU A 47 -6.65 -5.59 16.09
N THR A 48 -7.88 -5.78 16.55
CA THR A 48 -8.89 -4.73 16.62
C THR A 48 -8.64 -3.91 17.88
N VAL A 49 -8.28 -2.65 17.72
CA VAL A 49 -7.90 -1.77 18.83
C VAL A 49 -9.11 -1.00 19.35
N GLN A 50 -10.07 -0.70 18.47
CA GLN A 50 -11.29 0.01 18.86
C GLN A 50 -12.48 -0.38 17.97
N ARG A 51 -13.67 -0.39 18.54
CA ARG A 51 -14.94 -0.57 17.82
C ARG A 51 -15.99 0.34 18.40
N GLN A 52 -16.76 0.99 17.54
CA GLN A 52 -17.92 1.80 17.94
C GLN A 52 -19.10 1.44 17.04
N ARG A 53 -20.29 1.33 17.64
CA ARG A 53 -21.56 1.22 16.92
C ARG A 53 -22.48 2.36 17.31
N LEU A 54 -23.17 2.93 16.33
CA LEU A 54 -24.14 4.01 16.54
C LEU A 54 -25.38 3.77 15.66
N PRO A 55 -26.59 4.07 16.15
CA PRO A 55 -27.77 4.07 15.31
C PRO A 55 -27.68 5.19 14.26
N LEU A 56 -28.25 4.94 13.07
CA LEU A 56 -28.42 5.94 12.03
C LEU A 56 -29.85 6.48 12.04
N GLU A 57 -29.99 7.80 11.98
CA GLU A 57 -31.28 8.47 11.89
C GLU A 57 -31.61 8.86 10.45
N ARG A 58 -32.83 8.54 10.00
CA ARG A 58 -33.28 8.73 8.60
C ARG A 58 -33.15 10.16 8.08
N PHE A 59 -33.39 11.13 8.95
CA PHE A 59 -33.38 12.55 8.58
C PHE A 59 -32.10 13.29 8.99
N SER A 60 -31.08 12.55 9.45
CA SER A 60 -29.79 13.14 9.77
C SER A 60 -28.98 13.41 8.49
N PRO A 61 -28.28 14.56 8.38
CA PRO A 61 -27.41 14.87 7.23
C PRO A 61 -26.18 13.95 7.13
N GLY A 62 -26.00 13.05 8.09
CA GLY A 62 -24.94 12.06 8.17
C GLY A 62 -24.54 11.79 9.62
N VAL A 63 -23.91 10.66 9.86
CA VAL A 63 -23.35 10.32 11.18
C VAL A 63 -21.84 10.35 11.10
N THR A 64 -21.22 10.95 12.11
CA THR A 64 -19.77 11.02 12.25
C THR A 64 -19.32 10.23 13.47
N VAL A 65 -18.46 9.26 13.23
CA VAL A 65 -17.79 8.46 14.26
C VAL A 65 -16.36 8.97 14.40
N ALA A 66 -15.98 9.35 15.62
CA ALA A 66 -14.63 9.79 15.96
C ALA A 66 -14.00 8.79 16.91
N LEU A 67 -12.86 8.24 16.53
CA LEU A 67 -12.13 7.22 17.28
C LEU A 67 -10.75 7.77 17.61
N GLU A 68 -10.27 7.49 18.82
CA GLU A 68 -8.97 7.92 19.31
C GLU A 68 -8.14 6.69 19.62
N VAL A 69 -7.09 6.48 18.84
CA VAL A 69 -6.21 5.32 18.98
C VAL A 69 -4.89 5.75 19.59
N ASN A 70 -4.52 5.11 20.69
CA ASN A 70 -3.23 5.32 21.31
C ASN A 70 -2.13 4.80 20.38
N GLY A 71 -1.14 5.65 20.08
CA GLY A 71 0.00 5.32 19.23
C GLY A 71 0.80 4.11 19.71
N SER A 72 0.78 3.80 21.01
CA SER A 72 1.42 2.59 21.54
C SER A 72 0.77 1.28 21.08
N HIS A 73 -0.48 1.33 20.59
CA HIS A 73 -1.19 0.18 20.05
C HIS A 73 -1.10 0.10 18.53
N LEU A 74 -0.56 1.13 17.87
CA LEU A 74 -0.47 1.19 16.42
C LEU A 74 0.75 0.43 15.91
N ALA A 75 0.55 -0.33 14.84
CA ALA A 75 1.61 -0.86 14.01
C ALA A 75 1.76 0.01 12.74
N THR A 76 2.30 -0.58 11.69
CA THR A 76 2.61 0.12 10.43
C THR A 76 1.36 0.58 9.67
N VAL A 77 0.26 -0.18 9.77
CA VAL A 77 -0.99 0.06 9.04
C VAL A 77 -2.14 0.26 10.01
N LEU A 78 -2.99 1.26 9.74
CA LEU A 78 -4.31 1.45 10.30
C LEU A 78 -5.36 0.92 9.32
N ASP A 79 -6.18 -0.02 9.76
CA ASP A 79 -7.28 -0.58 8.96
C ASP A 79 -8.60 -0.07 9.55
N LEU A 80 -9.33 0.73 8.79
CA LEU A 80 -10.63 1.28 9.17
C LEU A 80 -11.71 0.51 8.43
N HIS A 81 -12.40 -0.37 9.15
CA HIS A 81 -13.52 -1.14 8.61
C HIS A 81 -14.83 -0.49 9.03
N THR A 82 -15.64 -0.11 8.06
CA THR A 82 -16.97 0.44 8.30
C THR A 82 -18.01 -0.54 7.82
N GLU A 83 -18.98 -0.85 8.66
CA GLU A 83 -20.07 -1.80 8.37
C GLU A 83 -21.41 -1.09 8.63
N LEU A 84 -22.42 -1.37 7.81
CA LEU A 84 -23.80 -1.02 8.09
C LEU A 84 -24.57 -2.29 8.44
N TYR A 85 -25.31 -2.23 9.54
CA TYR A 85 -26.12 -3.35 10.02
C TYR A 85 -27.60 -3.02 10.03
N ILE A 86 -28.41 -4.06 9.90
CA ILE A 86 -29.83 -4.01 10.28
C ILE A 86 -29.95 -3.87 11.80
N ALA A 87 -30.47 -2.74 12.26
CA ALA A 87 -30.66 -2.45 13.69
C ALA A 87 -31.83 -3.24 14.29
N SER A 88 -32.82 -3.58 13.47
CA SER A 88 -33.96 -4.40 13.86
C SER A 88 -34.55 -5.05 12.63
N VAL A 89 -34.95 -6.31 12.71
CA VAL A 89 -35.65 -6.99 11.62
C VAL A 89 -36.96 -6.24 11.33
N PRO A 90 -37.25 -5.89 10.06
CA PRO A 90 -38.50 -5.25 9.70
C PRO A 90 -39.68 -6.22 9.83
N ASP A 91 -40.82 -5.75 10.32
CA ASP A 91 -42.04 -6.56 10.41
C ASP A 91 -42.59 -6.99 9.04
N HIS A 92 -42.21 -6.28 7.97
CA HIS A 92 -42.72 -6.48 6.60
C HIS A 92 -41.57 -6.42 5.57
N GLY A 93 -40.69 -7.42 5.58
CA GLY A 93 -39.67 -7.65 4.54
C GLY A 93 -40.13 -8.68 3.49
N ASP A 94 -39.51 -8.67 2.32
CA ASP A 94 -39.67 -9.71 1.30
C ASP A 94 -38.70 -10.89 1.57
N LEU A 95 -38.83 -11.99 0.82
CA LEU A 95 -37.94 -13.17 0.87
C LEU A 95 -36.46 -12.84 0.69
N LEU A 96 -36.14 -11.73 0.01
CA LEU A 96 -34.77 -11.27 -0.23
C LEU A 96 -34.32 -10.18 0.75
N SER A 97 -35.18 -9.77 1.68
CA SER A 97 -34.82 -8.81 2.72
C SER A 97 -33.99 -9.49 3.81
N PRO A 98 -33.03 -8.77 4.42
CA PRO A 98 -32.33 -9.25 5.60
C PRO A 98 -33.29 -9.71 6.70
N SER A 99 -33.09 -10.93 7.20
CA SER A 99 -33.99 -11.59 8.15
C SER A 99 -33.46 -11.65 9.58
N SER A 100 -32.27 -11.11 9.83
CA SER A 100 -31.65 -11.09 11.16
C SER A 100 -31.19 -9.70 11.57
N GLU A 101 -31.42 -9.40 12.85
CA GLU A 101 -30.82 -8.25 13.51
C GLU A 101 -29.29 -8.42 13.52
N GLY A 102 -28.57 -7.34 13.21
CA GLY A 102 -27.12 -7.35 13.08
C GLY A 102 -26.59 -7.88 11.75
N ALA A 103 -27.45 -8.22 10.78
CA ALA A 103 -27.02 -8.56 9.43
C ALA A 103 -26.26 -7.38 8.79
N ILE A 104 -25.07 -7.65 8.25
CA ILE A 104 -24.29 -6.65 7.52
C ILE A 104 -24.90 -6.51 6.12
N VAL A 105 -25.30 -5.29 5.77
CA VAL A 105 -25.89 -4.97 4.46
C VAL A 105 -24.92 -4.22 3.55
N TRP A 106 -23.84 -3.70 4.13
CA TRP A 106 -22.79 -3.00 3.41
C TRP A 106 -21.52 -2.96 4.27
N ASP A 107 -20.36 -3.04 3.65
CA ASP A 107 -19.08 -2.79 4.29
C ASP A 107 -18.10 -2.05 3.36
N GLU A 108 -17.14 -1.36 3.97
CA GLU A 108 -16.00 -0.76 3.29
C GLU A 108 -14.78 -0.83 4.18
N ARG A 109 -13.62 -1.07 3.57
CA ARG A 109 -12.32 -1.00 4.24
C ARG A 109 -11.48 0.13 3.67
N THR A 110 -11.03 1.02 4.55
CA THR A 110 -10.01 2.02 4.24
C THR A 110 -8.73 1.66 4.96
N ARG A 111 -7.63 1.50 4.22
CA ARG A 111 -6.32 1.19 4.78
C ARG A 111 -5.41 2.41 4.70
N VAL A 112 -4.82 2.81 5.83
CA VAL A 112 -3.93 3.96 5.93
C VAL A 112 -2.59 3.50 6.49
N LEU A 113 -1.51 3.73 5.74
CA LEU A 113 -0.14 3.52 6.21
C LEU A 113 0.22 4.66 7.18
N LEU A 114 0.57 4.35 8.43
CA LEU A 114 0.79 5.36 9.46
C LEU A 114 2.20 5.95 9.44
N GLU A 115 3.14 5.27 8.80
CA GLU A 115 4.54 5.67 8.71
C GLU A 115 4.93 5.82 7.24
N GLY A 116 5.05 7.07 6.79
CA GLY A 116 5.72 7.52 5.55
C GLY A 116 5.23 6.90 4.25
N ASP A 117 4.74 7.73 3.33
CA ASP A 117 4.39 7.29 1.97
C ASP A 117 5.68 6.97 1.21
N GLY A 118 5.94 5.69 1.04
CA GLY A 118 7.16 5.18 0.42
C GLY A 118 7.51 3.84 1.03
N PRO A 119 7.69 2.78 0.22
CA PRO A 119 8.17 1.53 0.77
C PRO A 119 9.55 1.77 1.38
N ARG A 120 9.65 1.57 2.70
CA ARG A 120 10.94 1.63 3.38
C ARG A 120 11.77 0.44 2.91
N PHE A 121 12.64 0.71 1.95
CA PHE A 121 13.74 -0.15 1.57
C PHE A 121 14.45 -0.59 2.86
N PRO A 122 14.42 -1.88 3.24
CA PRO A 122 15.20 -2.38 4.37
C PRO A 122 16.67 -2.00 4.17
N VAL A 123 17.21 -1.14 5.06
CA VAL A 123 18.59 -0.67 4.99
C VAL A 123 19.44 -1.37 6.04
N MET A 124 20.58 -1.93 5.62
CA MET A 124 21.57 -2.53 6.51
C MET A 124 22.94 -1.93 6.25
N ALA A 125 23.58 -1.38 7.28
CA ALA A 125 24.96 -0.92 7.19
C ALA A 125 25.90 -2.08 7.55
N VAL A 126 26.74 -2.50 6.60
CA VAL A 126 27.69 -3.60 6.76
C VAL A 126 29.04 -3.25 6.13
N PRO A 127 30.16 -3.78 6.62
CA PRO A 127 31.44 -3.63 5.92
C PRO A 127 31.44 -4.51 4.67
N PHE A 128 31.64 -3.91 3.49
CA PHE A 128 31.58 -4.68 2.24
C PHE A 128 32.74 -5.67 2.09
N SER A 129 33.80 -5.52 2.88
CA SER A 129 34.85 -6.53 3.02
C SER A 129 34.36 -7.88 3.53
N GLU A 130 33.26 -7.92 4.29
CA GLU A 130 32.69 -9.17 4.82
C GLU A 130 31.76 -9.86 3.82
N ILE A 131 30.98 -9.09 3.06
CA ILE A 131 30.03 -9.63 2.06
C ILE A 131 30.66 -9.85 0.67
N PHE A 132 31.67 -9.06 0.31
CA PHE A 132 32.39 -9.14 -0.96
C PHE A 132 33.91 -9.30 -0.68
N PRO A 133 34.38 -10.53 -0.36
CA PRO A 133 35.77 -10.74 0.06
C PRO A 133 36.80 -10.44 -1.05
N ARG A 134 36.38 -10.43 -2.32
CA ARG A 134 37.22 -10.15 -3.49
C ARG A 134 36.44 -9.36 -4.54
N GLY A 135 37.17 -8.72 -5.46
CA GLY A 135 36.58 -7.99 -6.59
C GLY A 135 36.33 -6.51 -6.32
N THR A 136 35.82 -5.81 -7.34
CA THR A 136 35.60 -4.37 -7.30
C THR A 136 34.34 -3.96 -6.53
N ALA A 137 33.36 -4.85 -6.41
CA ALA A 137 32.11 -4.63 -5.67
C ALA A 137 32.36 -4.26 -4.19
N ARG A 138 33.44 -4.75 -3.58
CA ARG A 138 33.86 -4.35 -2.23
C ARG A 138 33.98 -2.82 -2.05
N ARG A 139 34.34 -2.11 -3.12
CA ARG A 139 34.55 -0.66 -3.08
C ARG A 139 33.27 0.14 -3.32
N ALA A 140 32.16 -0.53 -3.65
CA ALA A 140 30.89 0.12 -3.91
C ALA A 140 30.35 0.82 -2.65
N PRO A 141 29.67 1.95 -2.80
CA PRO A 141 29.09 2.71 -1.69
C PRO A 141 27.83 2.04 -1.12
N TRP A 142 27.07 1.35 -1.97
CA TRP A 142 25.89 0.59 -1.61
C TRP A 142 25.72 -0.62 -2.54
N HIS A 143 24.78 -1.50 -2.20
CA HIS A 143 24.38 -2.65 -3.00
C HIS A 143 22.90 -2.94 -2.78
N ILE A 144 22.13 -3.09 -3.85
CA ILE A 144 20.74 -3.57 -3.79
C ILE A 144 20.75 -5.09 -3.92
N HIS A 145 20.30 -5.76 -2.87
CA HIS A 145 20.08 -7.19 -2.85
C HIS A 145 18.61 -7.50 -3.09
N TRP A 146 18.35 -8.36 -4.06
CA TRP A 146 17.06 -8.93 -4.34
C TRP A 146 17.24 -10.18 -5.20
N THR A 147 16.18 -10.97 -5.35
CA THR A 147 16.19 -12.19 -6.17
C THR A 147 15.42 -11.93 -7.47
N PRO A 148 16.10 -11.83 -8.62
CA PRO A 148 15.42 -11.83 -9.91
C PRO A 148 14.55 -13.09 -10.03
N SER A 149 13.38 -12.95 -10.67
CA SER A 149 12.40 -14.03 -10.88
C SER A 149 11.50 -14.39 -9.68
N ASP A 150 11.73 -13.87 -8.47
CA ASP A 150 10.81 -14.02 -7.33
C ASP A 150 9.73 -12.91 -7.30
N TRP A 151 8.93 -12.89 -8.37
CA TRP A 151 8.01 -11.79 -8.70
C TRP A 151 6.79 -11.69 -7.78
N HIS A 152 6.38 -12.81 -7.17
CA HIS A 152 5.20 -12.89 -6.30
C HIS A 152 5.46 -12.42 -4.87
N ARG A 153 6.72 -12.20 -4.50
CA ARG A 153 7.09 -11.77 -3.15
C ARG A 153 6.56 -10.38 -2.86
N ASP A 154 6.16 -10.18 -1.60
CA ASP A 154 5.80 -8.85 -1.09
C ASP A 154 6.95 -7.86 -1.31
N PHE A 155 6.64 -6.71 -1.90
CA PHE A 155 7.63 -5.70 -2.26
C PHE A 155 8.52 -5.31 -1.07
N HIS A 156 7.94 -5.12 0.11
CA HIS A 156 8.66 -4.66 1.30
C HIS A 156 9.68 -5.69 1.82
N GLY A 157 9.56 -6.96 1.41
CA GLY A 157 10.51 -8.01 1.74
C GLY A 157 11.41 -8.43 0.57
N ALA A 158 11.17 -7.93 -0.64
CA ALA A 158 11.85 -8.42 -1.85
C ALA A 158 13.16 -7.68 -2.14
N LEU A 159 13.29 -6.43 -1.70
CA LEU A 159 14.48 -5.60 -1.88
C LEU A 159 15.15 -5.33 -0.53
N GLN A 160 16.48 -5.32 -0.50
CA GLN A 160 17.28 -4.94 0.66
C GLN A 160 18.46 -4.07 0.21
N LEU A 161 18.60 -2.89 0.81
CA LEU A 161 19.72 -1.99 0.60
C LEU A 161 20.82 -2.29 1.61
N PHE A 162 22.00 -2.63 1.12
CA PHE A 162 23.22 -2.67 1.92
C PHE A 162 24.01 -1.37 1.72
N LEU A 163 24.37 -0.71 2.81
CA LEU A 163 25.28 0.44 2.81
C LEU A 163 26.66 0.01 3.29
N ASN A 164 27.70 0.42 2.58
CA ASN A 164 29.07 0.05 2.93
C ASN A 164 29.60 0.92 4.07
N THR A 165 29.81 0.33 5.25
CA THR A 165 30.37 1.06 6.41
C THR A 165 31.82 1.50 6.21
N GLU A 166 32.54 0.89 5.26
CA GLU A 166 33.88 1.35 4.84
C GLU A 166 33.82 2.66 4.02
N ARG A 167 32.61 3.17 3.72
CA ARG A 167 32.32 4.44 3.03
C ARG A 167 31.50 5.37 3.93
N ALA A 168 32.09 5.78 5.06
CA ALA A 168 31.42 6.57 6.10
C ALA A 168 30.67 7.82 5.59
N GLU A 169 31.24 8.56 4.65
CA GLU A 169 30.63 9.76 4.06
C GLU A 169 29.26 9.47 3.43
N VAL A 170 29.11 8.35 2.73
CA VAL A 170 27.85 7.95 2.09
C VAL A 170 26.81 7.57 3.15
N VAL A 171 27.23 6.84 4.18
CA VAL A 171 26.37 6.44 5.29
C VAL A 171 25.86 7.67 6.04
N GLU A 172 26.74 8.64 6.32
CA GLU A 172 26.40 9.88 6.99
C GLU A 172 25.41 10.72 6.16
N ARG A 173 25.68 10.91 4.86
CA ARG A 173 24.77 11.64 3.96
C ARG A 173 23.40 10.98 3.87
N MET A 174 23.34 9.64 3.83
CA MET A 174 22.07 8.91 3.89
C MET A 174 21.31 9.14 5.20
N GLN A 175 22.01 9.14 6.34
CA GLN A 175 21.39 9.42 7.65
C GLN A 175 20.90 10.86 7.77
N GLN A 176 21.58 11.80 7.10
CA GLN A 176 21.20 13.21 7.04
C GLN A 176 20.05 13.48 6.06
N GLY A 177 19.58 12.46 5.33
CA GLY A 177 18.48 12.61 4.39
C GLY A 177 18.86 13.36 3.10
N ASP A 178 20.09 13.17 2.62
CA ASP A 178 20.53 13.70 1.33
C ASP A 178 19.62 13.18 0.21
N THR A 179 18.74 14.06 -0.29
CA THR A 179 17.68 13.72 -1.23
C THR A 179 18.21 13.20 -2.56
N LEU A 180 19.33 13.75 -3.05
CA LEU A 180 19.93 13.33 -4.32
C LEU A 180 20.55 11.94 -4.20
N LEU A 181 21.23 11.67 -3.08
CA LEU A 181 21.78 10.35 -2.80
C LEU A 181 20.66 9.32 -2.62
N MET A 182 19.60 9.68 -1.91
CA MET A 182 18.42 8.83 -1.76
C MET A 182 17.74 8.55 -3.11
N GLN A 183 17.54 9.58 -3.95
CA GLN A 183 17.02 9.43 -5.31
C GLN A 183 17.92 8.49 -6.14
N ALA A 184 19.24 8.65 -6.09
CA ALA A 184 20.16 7.81 -6.84
C ALA A 184 20.05 6.33 -6.45
N VAL A 185 19.92 6.05 -5.15
CA VAL A 185 19.76 4.68 -4.64
C VAL A 185 18.40 4.10 -5.02
N LEU A 186 17.31 4.87 -4.91
CA LEU A 186 15.99 4.44 -5.36
C LEU A 186 15.97 4.17 -6.86
N ALA A 187 16.58 5.05 -7.64
CA ALA A 187 16.68 4.92 -9.09
C ALA A 187 17.44 3.65 -9.50
N GLU A 188 18.50 3.30 -8.79
CA GLU A 188 19.20 2.05 -9.03
C GLU A 188 18.30 0.84 -8.78
N ALA A 189 17.57 0.81 -7.66
CA ALA A 189 16.65 -0.28 -7.36
C ALA A 189 15.54 -0.40 -8.41
N VAL A 190 14.88 0.71 -8.75
CA VAL A 190 13.84 0.76 -9.79
C VAL A 190 14.42 0.30 -11.13
N THR A 191 15.60 0.79 -11.50
CA THR A 191 16.25 0.42 -12.76
C THR A 191 16.57 -1.07 -12.80
N GLN A 192 17.12 -1.66 -11.74
CA GLN A 192 17.42 -3.10 -11.70
C GLN A 192 16.15 -3.95 -11.86
N VAL A 193 15.10 -3.62 -11.09
CA VAL A 193 13.84 -4.38 -11.10
C VAL A 193 13.12 -4.24 -12.44
N CYS A 194 12.94 -3.01 -12.94
CA CYS A 194 12.28 -2.77 -14.21
C CYS A 194 13.06 -3.36 -15.38
N SER A 195 14.40 -3.26 -15.38
CA SER A 195 15.24 -3.87 -16.41
C SER A 195 15.09 -5.40 -16.43
N ALA A 196 15.10 -6.03 -15.26
CA ALA A 196 14.92 -7.47 -15.16
C ALA A 196 13.56 -7.91 -15.72
N LEU A 197 12.48 -7.18 -15.41
CA LEU A 197 11.14 -7.49 -15.92
C LEU A 197 11.05 -7.33 -17.44
N VAL A 198 11.48 -6.19 -18.01
CA VAL A 198 11.31 -5.96 -19.46
C VAL A 198 12.20 -6.85 -20.32
N LEU A 199 13.33 -7.30 -19.78
CA LEU A 199 14.24 -8.23 -20.46
C LEU A 199 13.82 -9.69 -20.28
N ASP A 200 12.92 -9.99 -19.35
CA ASP A 200 12.36 -11.32 -19.15
C ASP A 200 11.62 -11.78 -20.44
N PRO A 201 11.93 -12.96 -21.00
CA PRO A 201 11.21 -13.50 -22.15
C PRO A 201 9.70 -13.67 -21.89
N ASP A 202 9.33 -13.96 -20.65
CA ASP A 202 7.96 -14.27 -20.24
C ASP A 202 7.27 -13.05 -19.58
N ALA A 203 7.82 -11.85 -19.80
CA ALA A 203 7.34 -10.61 -19.17
C ALA A 203 5.84 -10.35 -19.35
N GLN A 204 5.29 -10.72 -20.50
CA GLN A 204 3.86 -10.53 -20.78
C GLN A 204 3.00 -11.50 -19.95
N ASP A 205 3.38 -12.76 -19.89
CA ASP A 205 2.67 -13.78 -19.10
C ASP A 205 2.76 -13.47 -17.59
N LEU A 206 3.93 -13.00 -17.14
CA LEU A 206 4.11 -12.49 -15.78
C LEU A 206 3.14 -11.33 -15.50
N ALA A 207 3.09 -10.34 -16.39
CA ALA A 207 2.25 -9.17 -16.20
C ALA A 207 0.76 -9.51 -16.08
N ASP A 208 0.29 -10.49 -16.85
CA ASP A 208 -1.09 -10.97 -16.80
C ASP A 208 -1.40 -11.74 -15.50
N ALA A 209 -0.37 -12.28 -14.83
CA ALA A 209 -0.46 -12.99 -13.54
C ALA A 209 -0.12 -12.11 -12.32
N ALA A 210 -0.03 -10.79 -12.48
CA ALA A 210 0.38 -9.89 -11.40
C ALA A 210 -0.64 -9.84 -10.26
N GLU A 211 -0.16 -10.04 -9.03
CA GLU A 211 -0.96 -9.91 -7.81
C GLU A 211 -0.74 -8.54 -7.15
N ASP A 212 -1.81 -7.90 -6.67
CA ASP A 212 -1.74 -6.62 -5.97
C ASP A 212 -0.79 -6.69 -4.75
N GLY A 213 0.15 -5.75 -4.69
CA GLY A 213 1.15 -5.63 -3.60
C GLY A 213 2.41 -6.49 -3.78
N SER A 214 2.49 -7.27 -4.86
CA SER A 214 3.72 -7.99 -5.22
C SER A 214 4.81 -7.07 -5.78
N LEU A 215 6.05 -7.55 -5.80
CA LEU A 215 7.16 -6.88 -6.49
C LEU A 215 6.84 -6.65 -7.97
N LEU A 216 6.15 -7.60 -8.61
CA LEU A 216 5.75 -7.50 -10.01
C LEU A 216 4.76 -6.36 -10.26
N SER A 217 3.70 -6.28 -9.43
CA SER A 217 2.72 -5.19 -9.50
C SER A 217 3.41 -3.82 -9.34
N GLN A 218 4.38 -3.72 -8.42
CA GLN A 218 5.15 -2.49 -8.23
C GLN A 218 6.05 -2.15 -9.42
N ALA A 219 6.72 -3.16 -10.00
CA ALA A 219 7.57 -2.98 -11.18
C ALA A 219 6.77 -2.50 -12.40
N LEU A 220 5.59 -3.08 -12.61
CA LEU A 220 4.66 -2.68 -13.67
C LEU A 220 4.16 -1.25 -13.47
N TYR A 221 3.82 -0.89 -12.23
CA TYR A 221 3.42 0.47 -11.88
C TYR A 221 4.52 1.49 -12.22
N TRP A 222 5.79 1.23 -11.84
CA TRP A 222 6.90 2.10 -12.19
C TRP A 222 7.11 2.23 -13.70
N LEU A 223 7.04 1.12 -14.43
CA LEU A 223 7.13 1.12 -15.88
C LEU A 223 6.02 1.94 -16.54
N GLN A 224 4.79 1.82 -16.06
CA GLN A 224 3.65 2.59 -16.57
C GLN A 224 3.80 4.10 -16.31
N LEU A 225 4.35 4.48 -15.15
CA LEU A 225 4.65 5.88 -14.86
C LEU A 225 5.79 6.43 -15.73
N ALA A 226 6.87 5.67 -15.90
CA ALA A 226 8.05 6.11 -16.64
C ALA A 226 7.84 6.12 -18.17
N PHE A 227 7.01 5.21 -18.69
CA PHE A 227 6.72 5.10 -20.12
C PHE A 227 5.21 5.01 -20.38
N PRO A 228 4.47 6.13 -20.17
CA PRO A 228 3.03 6.15 -20.37
C PRO A 228 2.67 5.70 -21.78
N ARG A 229 1.63 4.85 -21.89
CA ARG A 229 1.09 4.33 -23.17
C ARG A 229 2.02 3.41 -23.96
N SER A 230 3.17 3.01 -23.40
CA SER A 230 4.03 2.00 -24.03
C SER A 230 3.63 0.59 -23.62
N THR A 231 3.78 -0.37 -24.53
CA THR A 231 3.65 -1.80 -24.20
C THR A 231 4.96 -2.34 -23.63
N LEU A 232 4.93 -3.48 -22.94
CA LEU A 232 6.15 -4.14 -22.43
C LEU A 232 7.16 -4.44 -23.55
N ALA A 233 6.69 -4.83 -24.74
CA ALA A 233 7.54 -5.02 -25.91
C ALA A 233 8.25 -3.73 -26.35
N GLN A 234 7.55 -2.59 -26.34
CA GLN A 234 8.15 -1.30 -26.66
C GLN A 234 9.13 -0.85 -25.57
N MET A 235 8.81 -1.08 -24.29
CA MET A 235 9.72 -0.80 -23.18
C MET A 235 11.00 -1.65 -23.27
N ARG A 236 10.90 -2.92 -23.68
CA ARG A 236 12.04 -3.80 -23.96
C ARG A 236 12.92 -3.24 -25.08
N GLU A 237 12.33 -2.79 -26.19
CA GLU A 237 13.06 -2.13 -27.28
C GLU A 237 13.83 -0.90 -26.79
N ILE A 238 13.22 -0.07 -25.92
CA ILE A 238 13.91 1.08 -25.31
C ILE A 238 15.06 0.59 -24.42
N ALA A 239 14.84 -0.39 -23.55
CA ALA A 239 15.87 -0.92 -22.66
C ALA A 239 17.06 -1.51 -23.42
N VAL A 240 16.83 -2.20 -24.55
CA VAL A 240 17.87 -2.83 -25.36
C VAL A 240 18.61 -1.84 -26.25
N HIS A 241 17.88 -1.00 -26.99
CA HIS A 241 18.47 -0.13 -28.02
C HIS A 241 18.80 1.27 -27.52
N ARG A 242 18.17 1.72 -26.42
CA ARG A 242 18.34 3.05 -25.83
C ARG A 242 18.46 2.96 -24.28
N PRO A 243 19.39 2.15 -23.74
CA PRO A 243 19.49 1.91 -22.30
C PRO A 243 19.73 3.18 -21.46
N GLY A 244 20.41 4.19 -22.02
CA GLY A 244 20.59 5.48 -21.35
C GLY A 244 19.29 6.27 -21.17
N GLU A 245 18.41 6.24 -22.18
CA GLU A 245 17.06 6.84 -22.08
C GLU A 245 16.20 6.05 -21.08
N PHE A 246 16.26 4.72 -21.13
CA PHE A 246 15.54 3.87 -20.19
C PHE A 246 15.90 4.20 -18.73
N GLY A 247 17.20 4.22 -18.42
CA GLY A 247 17.68 4.54 -17.08
C GLY A 247 17.37 5.97 -16.66
N ALA A 248 17.47 6.94 -17.57
CA ALA A 248 17.15 8.34 -17.26
C ALA A 248 15.67 8.54 -16.89
N SER A 249 14.75 7.87 -17.59
CA SER A 249 13.32 7.92 -17.27
C SER A 249 13.01 7.35 -15.88
N LEU A 250 13.65 6.23 -15.51
CA LEU A 250 13.48 5.62 -14.18
C LEU A 250 14.15 6.42 -13.06
N LEU A 251 15.28 7.07 -13.35
CA LEU A 251 15.92 8.02 -12.43
C LEU A 251 15.03 9.24 -12.15
N ALA A 252 14.42 9.81 -13.19
CA ALA A 252 13.50 10.94 -13.05
C ALA A 252 12.26 10.56 -12.23
N LEU A 253 11.73 9.35 -12.43
CA LEU A 253 10.62 8.81 -11.62
C LEU A 253 10.97 8.70 -10.13
N SER A 254 12.24 8.50 -9.79
CA SER A 254 12.70 8.26 -8.42
C SER A 254 12.94 9.55 -7.62
N GLU A 255 12.51 10.70 -8.14
CA GLU A 255 12.62 11.99 -7.46
C GLU A 255 11.82 11.99 -6.16
N ILE A 256 12.48 12.33 -5.05
CA ILE A 256 11.87 12.35 -3.72
C ILE A 256 11.36 13.77 -3.45
N GLY A 257 10.04 13.93 -3.37
CA GLY A 257 9.42 15.17 -2.87
C GLY A 257 8.72 16.07 -3.90
N VAL A 258 8.14 15.51 -4.97
CA VAL A 258 7.16 16.26 -5.80
C VAL A 258 5.75 16.00 -5.26
N PRO A 259 4.92 17.05 -5.04
CA PRO A 259 3.59 16.94 -4.43
C PRO A 259 2.57 16.13 -5.23
#